data_AF-A0A258BM88-F1
#
_entry.id   AF-A0A258BM88-F1
#
_cell.length_a   1.000
_cell.length_b   1.000
_cell.length_c   1.000
_cell.angle_alpha   90.00
_cell.angle_beta   90.00
_cell.angle_gamma   90.00
#
_symmetry.space_group_name_H-M   'P 1'
#
loop_
_entity.id
_entity.type
_entity.pdbx_description
1 polymer ?
#
loop_
_entity_poly.entity_id
_entity_poly.type
_entity_poly.pdbx_seq_one_letter_code
_entity_poly.pdbx_strand_id
1 'polypeptide(L)'
;ELKLNGAEANLERLSEVSAEVERQLTSLKRQAAKARRYKALSEEIFALDALIAHLRWHEAKLACETARERLEETKRQVEDLSRQDAVCEAARIEAGEGLQPLREAESIVAAKLGQARIALAKLETERKIAADAHARLEGEATRLMEDIEREQAAKVEADDALAHAKFELSALPVEDDAANAETEAQMRTALEQARAKLAAAEQIADDAQARLSEARARRQATEDQAAAQTRRKTHLTGEVERLRADMSALEDAVTLVNKLKAAKDAELDAEAALHTAERAVEEAEQRLTEARNAETAAQPPRDAAAGAVRELEAEIGGLQRLLRKAEGPSAPPVVERIRTRDGFEKAVAAALGDDIEAPTDKAAAMYWGGAETVLQTLPDGASPLSQYTEAPGELAARLSQCGLVEAADGARLAKLLKPGQRLV
;
A
#
# COMPACT_ATOMS: atom_id res chain seq x y z
N GLU A 1 -94.73 48.96 64.76
CA GLU A 1 -93.36 49.36 64.38
C GLU A 1 -92.39 48.19 64.29
N LEU A 2 -92.32 47.27 65.27
CA LEU A 2 -91.43 46.08 65.21
C LEU A 2 -91.60 45.14 64.00
N LYS A 3 -92.79 45.04 63.39
CA LYS A 3 -93.02 44.22 62.18
C LYS A 3 -92.69 44.92 60.85
N LEU A 4 -92.67 46.26 60.83
CA LEU A 4 -92.30 47.05 59.64
C LEU A 4 -90.78 47.09 59.48
N ASN A 5 -90.06 47.34 60.58
CA ASN A 5 -88.59 47.31 60.58
C ASN A 5 -88.03 45.92 60.24
N GLY A 6 -88.73 44.85 60.64
CA GLY A 6 -88.36 43.46 60.29
C GLY A 6 -88.58 43.11 58.82
N ALA A 7 -89.55 43.74 58.15
CA ALA A 7 -89.78 43.55 56.71
C ALA A 7 -88.80 44.38 55.87
N GLU A 8 -88.45 45.59 56.32
CA GLU A 8 -87.49 46.48 55.67
C GLU A 8 -86.05 45.92 55.74
N ALA A 9 -85.62 45.43 56.90
CA ALA A 9 -84.33 44.73 57.04
C ALA A 9 -84.27 43.43 56.22
N ASN A 10 -85.41 42.77 55.99
CA ASN A 10 -85.46 41.58 55.15
C ASN A 10 -85.38 41.92 53.67
N LEU A 11 -86.02 43.03 53.24
CA LEU A 11 -85.89 43.56 51.88
C LEU A 11 -84.46 44.06 51.59
N GLU A 12 -83.80 44.68 52.57
CA GLU A 12 -82.42 45.13 52.45
C GLU A 12 -81.46 43.93 52.34
N ARG A 13 -81.62 42.90 53.17
CA ARG A 13 -80.89 41.63 53.01
C ARG A 13 -81.15 40.95 51.68
N LEU A 14 -82.38 40.96 51.20
CA LEU A 14 -82.73 40.32 49.93
C LEU A 14 -82.13 41.10 48.74
N SER A 15 -82.04 42.43 48.85
CA SER A 15 -81.32 43.30 47.91
C SER A 15 -79.81 43.03 47.94
N GLU A 16 -79.21 42.89 49.12
CA GLU A 16 -77.78 42.53 49.28
C GLU A 16 -77.47 41.13 48.71
N VAL A 17 -78.32 40.14 49.00
CA VAL A 17 -78.18 38.78 48.44
C VAL A 17 -78.38 38.80 46.93
N SER A 18 -79.33 39.58 46.40
CA SER A 18 -79.51 39.74 44.95
C SER A 18 -78.30 40.39 44.29
N ALA A 19 -77.74 41.44 44.91
CA ALA A 19 -76.53 42.11 44.42
C ALA A 19 -75.29 41.20 44.47
N GLU A 20 -75.18 40.35 45.51
CA GLU A 20 -74.12 39.35 45.63
C GLU A 20 -74.27 38.24 44.59
N VAL A 21 -75.49 37.74 44.35
CA VAL A 21 -75.77 36.77 43.27
C VAL A 21 -75.47 37.36 41.90
N GLU A 22 -75.79 38.63 41.64
CA GLU A 22 -75.41 39.31 40.40
C GLU A 22 -73.89 39.47 40.23
N ARG A 23 -73.16 39.76 41.31
CA ARG A 23 -71.68 39.77 41.32
C ARG A 23 -71.10 38.39 41.05
N GLN A 24 -71.65 37.34 41.66
CA GLN A 24 -71.24 35.96 41.42
C GLN A 24 -71.56 35.53 39.98
N LEU A 25 -72.73 35.90 39.45
CA LEU A 25 -73.13 35.59 38.07
C LEU A 25 -72.26 36.30 37.04
N THR A 26 -71.90 37.57 37.27
CA THR A 26 -70.96 38.29 36.39
C THR A 26 -69.53 37.74 36.48
N SER A 27 -69.08 37.33 37.68
CA SER A 27 -67.81 36.62 37.85
C SER A 27 -67.79 35.27 37.12
N LEU A 28 -68.82 34.44 37.29
CA LEU A 28 -68.97 33.15 36.62
C LEU A 28 -69.06 33.31 35.09
N LYS A 29 -69.77 34.33 34.58
CA LYS A 29 -69.80 34.65 33.15
C LYS A 29 -68.41 34.99 32.60
N ARG A 30 -67.62 35.78 33.35
CA ARG A 30 -66.22 36.10 32.98
C ARG A 30 -65.34 34.85 33.01
N GLN A 31 -65.48 33.99 34.02
CA GLN A 31 -64.73 32.73 34.13
C GLN A 31 -65.09 31.77 32.98
N ALA A 32 -66.37 31.60 32.67
CA ALA A 32 -66.83 30.77 31.55
C ALA A 32 -66.33 31.30 30.20
N ALA A 33 -66.31 32.62 30.00
CA ALA A 33 -65.76 33.22 28.78
C ALA A 33 -64.24 32.98 28.66
N LYS A 34 -63.49 33.10 29.76
CA LYS A 34 -62.06 32.77 29.80
C LYS A 34 -61.80 31.28 29.52
N ALA A 35 -62.55 30.38 30.14
CA ALA A 35 -62.43 28.93 29.92
C ALA A 35 -62.72 28.55 28.46
N ARG A 36 -63.72 29.17 27.82
CA ARG A 36 -63.99 28.97 26.38
C ARG A 36 -62.85 29.46 25.50
N ARG A 37 -62.29 30.65 25.77
CA ARG A 37 -61.12 31.15 25.02
C ARG A 37 -59.90 30.27 25.22
N TYR A 38 -59.63 29.85 26.47
CA TYR A 38 -58.52 28.94 26.77
C TYR A 38 -58.68 27.62 26.01
N LYS A 39 -59.87 27.01 26.04
CA LYS A 39 -60.14 25.78 25.28
C LYS A 39 -59.93 25.95 23.78
N ALA A 40 -60.44 27.03 23.18
CA ALA A 40 -60.24 27.32 21.76
C ALA A 40 -58.76 27.51 21.42
N LEU A 41 -58.02 28.27 22.24
CA LEU A 41 -56.58 28.48 22.04
C LEU A 41 -55.78 27.19 22.21
N SER A 42 -56.14 26.34 23.18
CA SER A 42 -55.51 25.03 23.40
C SER A 42 -55.76 24.07 22.25
N GLU A 43 -56.97 24.05 21.67
CA GLU A 43 -57.28 23.25 20.48
C GLU A 43 -56.48 23.74 19.26
N GLU A 44 -56.32 25.06 19.10
CA GLU A 44 -55.50 25.65 18.05
C GLU A 44 -54.00 25.34 18.23
N ILE A 45 -53.47 25.47 19.45
CA ILE A 45 -52.09 25.09 19.79
C ILE A 45 -51.86 23.61 19.49
N PHE A 46 -52.77 22.73 19.90
CA PHE A 46 -52.64 21.30 19.65
C PHE A 46 -52.65 20.97 18.15
N ALA A 47 -53.49 21.65 17.36
CA ALA A 47 -53.52 21.50 15.91
C ALA A 47 -52.20 21.97 15.26
N LEU A 48 -51.65 23.10 15.72
CA LEU A 48 -50.36 23.61 15.24
C LEU A 48 -49.19 22.69 15.65
N ASP A 49 -49.18 22.17 16.88
CA ASP A 49 -48.17 21.23 17.34
C ASP A 49 -48.21 19.91 16.53
N ALA A 50 -49.41 19.41 16.23
CA ALA A 50 -49.58 18.25 15.36
C ALA A 50 -49.05 18.51 13.94
N LEU A 51 -49.29 19.70 13.39
CA LEU A 51 -48.76 20.11 12.09
C LEU A 51 -47.22 20.20 12.12
N ILE A 52 -46.64 20.82 13.15
CA ILE A 52 -45.19 20.92 13.31
C ILE A 52 -44.57 19.52 13.44
N ALA A 53 -45.17 18.63 14.24
CA ALA A 53 -44.70 17.26 14.37
C ALA A 53 -44.75 16.50 13.03
N HIS A 54 -45.80 16.70 12.24
CA HIS A 54 -45.92 16.11 10.91
C HIS A 54 -44.87 16.64 9.93
N LEU A 55 -44.63 17.96 9.90
CA LEU A 55 -43.59 18.56 9.06
C LEU A 55 -42.20 18.06 9.44
N ARG A 56 -41.88 18.00 10.74
CA ARG A 56 -40.61 17.44 11.24
C ARG A 56 -40.44 15.97 10.87
N TRP A 57 -41.50 15.17 10.99
CA TRP A 57 -41.46 13.77 10.56
C TRP A 57 -41.24 13.65 9.05
N HIS A 58 -41.90 14.47 8.25
CA HIS A 58 -41.74 14.47 6.80
C HIS A 58 -40.32 14.87 6.39
N GLU A 59 -39.76 15.94 6.98
CA GLU A 59 -38.37 16.34 6.77
C GLU A 59 -37.39 15.23 7.16
N ALA A 60 -37.57 14.62 8.34
CA ALA A 60 -36.72 13.52 8.80
C ALA A 60 -36.82 12.30 7.87
N LYS A 61 -38.02 12.01 7.36
CA LYS A 61 -38.24 10.92 6.40
C LYS A 61 -37.50 11.19 5.08
N LEU A 62 -37.65 12.39 4.52
CA LEU A 62 -36.98 12.79 3.29
C LEU A 62 -35.45 12.80 3.45
N ALA A 63 -34.95 13.27 4.58
CA ALA A 63 -33.53 13.23 4.91
C ALA A 63 -33.01 11.79 5.01
N CYS A 64 -33.79 10.86 5.58
CA CYS A 64 -33.44 9.44 5.65
C CYS A 64 -33.42 8.79 4.26
N GLU A 65 -34.39 9.08 3.41
CA GLU A 65 -34.43 8.59 2.02
C GLU A 65 -33.24 9.10 1.22
N THR A 66 -32.95 10.40 1.29
CA THR A 66 -31.79 11.02 0.64
C THR A 66 -30.47 10.43 1.14
N ALA A 67 -30.33 10.22 2.45
CA ALA A 67 -29.13 9.61 3.03
C ALA A 67 -28.94 8.15 2.59
N ARG A 68 -30.03 7.39 2.45
CA ARG A 68 -29.99 6.01 1.93
C ARG A 68 -29.55 5.97 0.47
N GLU A 69 -30.08 6.85 -0.37
CA GLU A 69 -29.68 6.94 -1.78
C GLU A 69 -28.19 7.27 -1.91
N ARG A 70 -27.70 8.27 -1.16
CA ARG A 70 -26.28 8.63 -1.13
C ARG A 70 -25.39 7.49 -0.63
N LEU A 71 -25.85 6.73 0.37
CA LEU A 71 -25.11 5.58 0.89
C LEU A 71 -24.96 4.50 -0.18
N GLU A 72 -26.03 4.17 -0.90
CA GLU A 72 -25.99 3.17 -1.97
C GLU A 72 -25.14 3.63 -3.16
N GLU A 73 -25.17 4.92 -3.50
CA GLU A 73 -24.27 5.50 -4.52
C GLU A 73 -22.81 5.40 -4.09
N THR A 74 -22.49 5.80 -2.85
CA THR A 74 -21.12 5.74 -2.32
C THR A 74 -20.61 4.30 -2.26
N LYS A 75 -21.46 3.34 -1.86
CA LYS A 75 -21.09 1.92 -1.86
C LYS A 75 -20.71 1.43 -3.25
N ARG A 76 -21.50 1.77 -4.28
CA ARG A 76 -21.19 1.40 -5.66
C ARG A 76 -19.86 2.01 -6.13
N GLN A 77 -19.62 3.29 -5.80
CA GLN A 77 -18.35 3.95 -6.11
C GLN A 77 -17.17 3.26 -5.43
N VAL A 78 -17.30 2.88 -4.16
CA VAL A 78 -16.25 2.14 -3.44
C VAL A 78 -16.01 0.77 -4.07
N GLU A 79 -17.05 0.04 -4.44
CA GLU A 79 -16.93 -1.27 -5.10
C GLU A 79 -16.23 -1.16 -6.46
N ASP A 80 -16.57 -0.16 -7.27
CA ASP A 80 -15.96 0.06 -8.58
C ASP A 80 -14.50 0.49 -8.47
N LEU A 81 -14.18 1.42 -7.55
CA LEU A 81 -12.80 1.83 -7.28
C LEU A 81 -11.97 0.67 -6.73
N SER A 82 -12.52 -0.15 -5.83
CA SER A 82 -11.82 -1.33 -5.30
C SER A 82 -11.54 -2.35 -6.41
N ARG A 83 -12.45 -2.52 -7.36
CA ARG A 83 -12.23 -3.39 -8.53
C ARG A 83 -11.10 -2.84 -9.40
N GLN A 84 -11.09 -1.53 -9.67
CA GLN A 84 -10.04 -0.89 -10.46
C GLN A 84 -8.67 -1.01 -9.78
N ASP A 85 -8.60 -0.76 -8.47
CA ASP A 85 -7.38 -0.91 -7.68
C ASP A 85 -6.82 -2.34 -7.77
N ALA A 86 -7.69 -3.36 -7.63
CA ALA A 86 -7.28 -4.76 -7.77
C ALA A 86 -6.74 -5.10 -9.18
N VAL A 87 -7.33 -4.54 -10.24
CA VAL A 87 -6.81 -4.72 -11.61
C VAL A 87 -5.44 -4.05 -11.79
N CYS A 88 -5.29 -2.81 -11.31
CA CYS A 88 -4.03 -2.08 -11.37
C CYS A 88 -2.93 -2.77 -10.58
N GLU A 89 -3.23 -3.29 -9.39
CA GLU A 89 -2.27 -4.01 -8.56
C GLU A 89 -1.84 -5.34 -9.20
N ALA A 90 -2.77 -6.07 -9.82
CA ALA A 90 -2.43 -7.27 -10.59
C ALA A 90 -1.48 -6.95 -11.75
N ALA A 91 -1.76 -5.89 -12.52
CA ALA A 91 -0.89 -5.44 -13.60
C ALA A 91 0.49 -4.99 -13.09
N ARG A 92 0.56 -4.35 -11.92
CA ARG A 92 1.81 -3.94 -11.27
C ARG A 92 2.67 -5.15 -10.87
N ILE A 93 2.04 -6.19 -10.31
CA ILE A 93 2.73 -7.43 -9.93
C ILE A 93 3.26 -8.14 -11.18
N GLU A 94 2.44 -8.30 -12.22
CA GLU A 94 2.85 -8.94 -13.48
C GLU A 94 4.01 -8.20 -14.15
N ALA A 95 3.95 -6.86 -14.19
CA ALA A 95 5.06 -6.04 -14.70
C ALA A 95 6.33 -6.15 -13.82
N GLY A 96 6.16 -6.28 -12.50
CA GLY A 96 7.26 -6.47 -11.55
C GLY A 96 7.97 -7.81 -11.71
N GLU A 97 7.22 -8.89 -11.94
CA GLU A 97 7.77 -10.24 -12.17
C GLU A 97 8.64 -10.30 -13.44
N GLY A 98 8.27 -9.57 -14.49
CA GLY A 98 9.05 -9.49 -15.73
C GLY A 98 10.38 -8.72 -15.62
N LEU A 99 10.54 -7.87 -14.60
CA LEU A 99 11.68 -6.96 -14.49
C LEU A 99 12.99 -7.67 -14.09
N GLN A 100 12.91 -8.62 -13.16
CA GLN A 100 14.08 -9.31 -12.63
C GLN A 100 14.78 -10.20 -13.69
N PRO A 101 14.05 -11.04 -14.48
CA PRO A 101 14.65 -11.78 -15.59
C PRO A 101 15.27 -10.88 -16.66
N LEU A 102 14.68 -9.72 -16.95
CA LEU A 102 15.24 -8.76 -17.92
C LEU A 102 16.55 -8.14 -17.40
N ARG A 103 16.64 -7.80 -16.12
CA ARG A 103 17.88 -7.31 -15.49
C ARG A 103 18.98 -8.38 -15.46
N GLU A 104 18.62 -9.63 -15.21
CA GLU A 104 19.56 -10.75 -15.27
C GLU A 104 20.08 -10.97 -16.70
N ALA A 105 19.18 -10.94 -17.69
CA ALA A 105 19.54 -11.03 -19.10
C ALA A 105 20.46 -9.87 -19.53
N GLU A 106 20.14 -8.63 -19.14
CA GLU A 106 20.98 -7.46 -19.38
C GLU A 106 22.38 -7.65 -18.77
N SER A 107 22.47 -8.07 -17.51
CA SER A 107 23.73 -8.31 -16.81
C SER A 107 24.60 -9.36 -17.51
N ILE A 108 23.99 -10.47 -17.96
CA ILE A 108 24.68 -11.52 -18.72
C ILE A 108 25.20 -10.99 -20.06
N VAL A 109 24.40 -10.22 -20.79
CA VAL A 109 24.79 -9.64 -22.09
C VAL A 109 25.89 -8.60 -21.90
N ALA A 110 25.80 -7.75 -20.88
CA ALA A 110 26.82 -6.76 -20.53
C ALA A 110 28.15 -7.43 -20.15
N ALA A 111 28.11 -8.52 -19.38
CA ALA A 111 29.30 -9.31 -19.04
C ALA A 111 29.95 -9.93 -20.29
N LYS A 112 29.14 -10.53 -21.19
CA LYS A 112 29.63 -11.08 -22.48
C LYS A 112 30.25 -9.99 -23.37
N LEU A 113 29.62 -8.81 -23.44
CA LEU A 113 30.16 -7.67 -24.18
C LEU A 113 31.49 -7.19 -23.59
N GLY A 114 31.59 -7.11 -22.26
CA GLY A 114 32.83 -6.78 -21.56
C GLY A 114 33.97 -7.75 -21.89
N GLN A 115 33.69 -9.06 -21.84
CA GLN A 115 34.66 -10.10 -22.23
C GLN A 115 35.07 -9.98 -23.70
N ALA A 116 34.12 -9.75 -24.60
CA ALA A 116 34.41 -9.57 -26.03
C ALA A 116 35.30 -8.34 -26.30
N ARG A 117 35.07 -7.23 -25.59
CA ARG A 117 35.92 -6.03 -25.67
C ARG A 117 37.34 -6.28 -25.19
N ILE A 118 37.50 -7.01 -24.08
CA ILE A 118 38.83 -7.40 -23.56
C ILE A 118 39.55 -8.30 -24.58
N ALA A 119 38.84 -9.29 -25.14
CA ALA A 119 39.40 -10.17 -26.15
C ALA A 119 39.81 -9.41 -27.42
N LEU A 120 38.99 -8.46 -27.87
CA LEU A 120 39.32 -7.60 -29.01
C LEU A 120 40.57 -6.75 -28.74
N ALA A 121 40.64 -6.09 -27.59
CA ALA A 121 41.81 -5.30 -27.20
C ALA A 121 43.09 -6.17 -27.17
N LYS A 122 42.99 -7.40 -26.65
CA LYS A 122 44.11 -8.36 -26.67
C LYS A 122 44.53 -8.70 -28.09
N LEU A 123 43.58 -9.04 -28.96
CA LEU A 123 43.86 -9.34 -30.38
C LEU A 123 44.47 -8.14 -31.12
N GLU A 124 44.03 -6.91 -30.82
CA GLU A 124 44.61 -5.69 -31.40
C GLU A 124 46.06 -5.49 -30.96
N THR A 125 46.37 -5.75 -29.69
CA THR A 125 47.76 -5.70 -29.19
C THR A 125 48.63 -6.79 -29.81
N GLU A 126 48.13 -8.03 -29.92
CA GLU A 126 48.84 -9.13 -30.59
C GLU A 126 49.07 -8.82 -32.07
N ARG A 127 48.08 -8.25 -32.76
CA ARG A 127 48.19 -7.80 -34.15
C ARG A 127 49.27 -6.73 -34.30
N LYS A 128 49.33 -5.76 -33.38
CA LYS A 128 50.35 -4.72 -33.39
C LYS A 128 51.75 -5.29 -33.18
N ILE A 129 51.93 -6.17 -32.20
CA ILE A 129 53.21 -6.85 -31.93
C ILE A 129 53.66 -7.67 -33.16
N ALA A 130 52.74 -8.39 -33.79
CA ALA A 130 53.03 -9.16 -35.00
C ALA A 130 53.42 -8.26 -36.18
N ALA A 131 52.74 -7.12 -36.35
CA ALA A 131 53.07 -6.14 -37.39
C ALA A 131 54.45 -5.50 -37.15
N ASP A 132 54.77 -5.11 -35.91
CA ASP A 132 56.07 -4.56 -35.55
C ASP A 132 57.20 -5.59 -35.75
N ALA A 133 56.95 -6.87 -35.41
CA ALA A 133 57.89 -7.96 -35.65
C ALA A 133 58.11 -8.22 -37.15
N HIS A 134 57.04 -8.18 -37.95
CA HIS A 134 57.14 -8.30 -39.41
C HIS A 134 58.00 -7.19 -40.00
N ALA A 135 57.74 -5.93 -39.65
CA ALA A 135 58.51 -4.78 -40.13
C ALA A 135 59.99 -4.89 -39.75
N ARG A 136 60.31 -5.37 -38.54
CA ARG A 136 61.70 -5.63 -38.13
C ARG A 136 62.36 -6.72 -38.98
N LEU A 137 61.66 -7.84 -39.19
CA LEU A 137 62.19 -8.96 -39.98
C LEU A 137 62.39 -8.59 -41.45
N GLU A 138 61.52 -7.76 -42.04
CA GLU A 138 61.73 -7.19 -43.38
C GLU A 138 62.98 -6.31 -43.44
N GLY A 139 63.21 -5.48 -42.42
CA GLY A 139 64.42 -4.67 -42.31
C GLY A 139 65.69 -5.52 -42.20
N GLU A 140 65.66 -6.58 -41.39
CA GLU A 140 66.75 -7.55 -41.26
C GLU A 140 67.00 -8.30 -42.59
N ALA A 141 65.94 -8.71 -43.29
CA ALA A 141 66.06 -9.36 -44.59
C ALA A 141 66.70 -8.44 -45.63
N THR A 142 66.31 -7.16 -45.67
CA THR A 142 66.88 -6.16 -46.58
C THR A 142 68.37 -5.95 -46.29
N ARG A 143 68.74 -5.80 -45.01
CA ARG A 143 70.15 -5.68 -44.60
C ARG A 143 70.97 -6.92 -44.96
N LEU A 144 70.43 -8.12 -44.75
CA LEU A 144 71.10 -9.37 -45.12
C LEU A 144 71.32 -9.46 -46.64
N MET A 145 70.38 -8.98 -47.45
CA MET A 145 70.57 -8.90 -48.90
C MET A 145 71.71 -7.95 -49.28
N GLU A 146 71.78 -6.76 -48.68
CA GLU A 146 72.89 -5.81 -48.90
C GLU A 146 74.25 -6.37 -48.45
N ASP A 147 74.28 -7.10 -47.33
CA ASP A 147 75.49 -7.79 -46.84
C ASP A 147 75.92 -8.90 -47.80
N ILE A 148 74.99 -9.71 -48.32
CA ILE A 148 75.27 -10.74 -49.33
C ILE A 148 75.85 -10.11 -50.61
N GLU A 149 75.27 -9.00 -51.10
CA GLU A 149 75.77 -8.30 -52.28
C GLU A 149 77.19 -7.76 -52.07
N ARG A 150 77.49 -7.21 -50.88
CA ARG A 150 78.84 -6.76 -50.52
C ARG A 150 79.85 -7.90 -50.45
N GLU A 151 79.50 -9.00 -49.79
CA GLU A 151 80.36 -10.18 -49.68
C GLU A 151 80.61 -10.83 -51.04
N GLN A 152 79.61 -10.86 -51.92
CA GLN A 152 79.78 -11.32 -53.30
C GLN A 152 80.74 -10.42 -54.09
N ALA A 153 80.66 -9.09 -53.92
CA ALA A 153 81.60 -8.16 -54.55
C ALA A 153 83.04 -8.33 -54.01
N ALA A 154 83.20 -8.49 -52.69
CA ALA A 154 84.50 -8.73 -52.06
C ALA A 154 85.12 -10.07 -52.50
N LYS A 155 84.29 -11.10 -52.71
CA LYS A 155 84.74 -12.38 -53.27
C LYS A 155 85.28 -12.21 -54.69
N VAL A 156 84.57 -11.47 -55.55
CA VAL A 156 85.04 -11.20 -56.93
C VAL A 156 86.38 -10.48 -56.92
N GLU A 157 86.53 -9.46 -56.06
CA GLU A 157 87.80 -8.74 -55.91
C GLU A 157 88.93 -9.64 -55.39
N ALA A 158 88.63 -10.54 -54.44
CA ALA A 158 89.58 -11.52 -53.93
C ALA A 158 89.97 -12.57 -55.01
N ASP A 159 89.03 -13.01 -55.83
CA ASP A 159 89.28 -13.94 -56.94
C ASP A 159 90.18 -13.28 -58.01
N ASP A 160 89.97 -11.99 -58.30
CA ASP A 160 90.83 -11.19 -59.20
C ASP A 160 92.24 -10.99 -58.62
N ALA A 161 92.35 -10.67 -57.32
CA ALA A 161 93.63 -10.55 -56.63
C ALA A 161 94.39 -11.89 -56.60
N LEU A 162 93.68 -13.01 -56.42
CA LEU A 162 94.25 -14.35 -56.44
C LEU A 162 94.71 -14.75 -57.86
N ALA A 163 93.96 -14.37 -58.89
CA ALA A 163 94.37 -14.55 -60.28
C ALA A 163 95.65 -13.76 -60.60
N HIS A 164 95.76 -12.53 -60.08
CA HIS A 164 96.96 -11.71 -60.20
C HIS A 164 98.16 -12.32 -59.47
N ALA A 165 97.97 -12.77 -58.23
CA ALA A 165 99.01 -13.44 -57.45
C ALA A 165 99.47 -14.76 -58.09
N LYS A 166 98.57 -15.53 -58.73
CA LYS A 166 98.92 -16.74 -59.49
C LYS A 166 99.74 -16.42 -60.74
N PHE A 167 99.43 -15.31 -61.42
CA PHE A 167 100.21 -14.83 -62.56
C PHE A 167 101.64 -14.45 -62.14
N GLU A 168 101.79 -13.77 -61.00
CA GLU A 168 103.11 -13.46 -60.43
C GLU A 168 103.86 -14.72 -59.94
N LEU A 169 103.17 -15.69 -59.35
CA LEU A 169 103.75 -16.96 -58.91
C LEU A 169 104.26 -17.81 -60.09
N SER A 170 103.62 -17.69 -61.26
CA SER A 170 104.00 -18.40 -62.49
C SER A 170 105.24 -17.83 -63.21
N ALA A 171 105.78 -16.71 -62.73
CA ALA A 171 106.97 -16.06 -63.28
C ALA A 171 108.30 -16.43 -62.57
N LEU A 172 108.28 -17.40 -61.65
CA LEU A 172 109.47 -17.87 -60.92
C LEU A 172 110.11 -19.09 -61.65
N PRO A 173 111.46 -19.16 -61.78
CA PRO A 173 112.12 -20.29 -62.42
C PRO A 173 112.06 -21.55 -61.54
N VAL A 174 111.86 -22.71 -62.18
CA VAL A 174 111.86 -24.03 -61.56
C VAL A 174 113.11 -24.81 -62.02
N GLU A 175 113.85 -25.36 -61.06
CA GLU A 175 114.80 -26.46 -61.28
C GLU A 175 114.18 -27.81 -60.89
N ASP A 176 114.71 -28.83 -61.55
CA ASP A 176 114.18 -30.15 -61.93
C ASP A 176 114.23 -31.23 -60.81
N ASP A 177 113.38 -32.26 -60.92
CA ASP A 177 113.83 -33.67 -60.77
C ASP A 177 112.75 -34.70 -61.23
N ALA A 178 113.03 -35.32 -62.38
CA ALA A 178 112.09 -35.93 -63.31
C ALA A 178 111.71 -37.42 -63.07
N ALA A 179 111.31 -37.83 -61.86
CA ALA A 179 110.82 -39.21 -61.67
C ALA A 179 109.59 -39.41 -60.74
N ASN A 180 109.13 -38.36 -60.04
CA ASN A 180 107.87 -38.38 -59.26
C ASN A 180 106.70 -37.65 -59.97
N ALA A 181 107.02 -36.81 -60.97
CA ALA A 181 106.09 -35.88 -61.58
C ALA A 181 104.99 -36.54 -62.44
N GLU A 182 105.24 -37.69 -63.07
CA GLU A 182 104.24 -38.29 -63.97
C GLU A 182 103.10 -38.99 -63.20
N THR A 183 103.42 -39.66 -62.10
CA THR A 183 102.43 -40.31 -61.22
C THR A 183 101.67 -39.29 -60.36
N GLU A 184 102.36 -38.26 -59.86
CA GLU A 184 101.72 -37.16 -59.13
C GLU A 184 100.88 -36.28 -60.06
N ALA A 185 101.31 -36.01 -61.30
CA ALA A 185 100.51 -35.29 -62.29
C ALA A 185 99.24 -36.06 -62.66
N GLN A 186 99.32 -37.36 -62.93
CA GLN A 186 98.12 -38.17 -63.25
C GLN A 186 97.13 -38.22 -62.08
N MET A 187 97.60 -38.41 -60.85
CA MET A 187 96.74 -38.42 -59.65
C MET A 187 96.18 -37.03 -59.34
N ARG A 188 96.96 -35.96 -59.57
CA ARG A 188 96.51 -34.57 -59.41
C ARG A 188 95.47 -34.19 -60.45
N THR A 189 95.65 -34.58 -61.72
CA THR A 189 94.64 -34.37 -62.77
C THR A 189 93.36 -35.17 -62.49
N ALA A 190 93.48 -36.42 -62.03
CA ALA A 190 92.32 -37.23 -61.64
C ALA A 190 91.57 -36.65 -60.43
N LEU A 191 92.30 -36.14 -59.43
CA LEU A 191 91.74 -35.46 -58.25
C LEU A 191 91.09 -34.13 -58.63
N GLU A 192 91.69 -33.33 -59.50
CA GLU A 192 91.12 -32.07 -60.00
C GLU A 192 89.84 -32.32 -60.80
N GLN A 193 89.82 -33.35 -61.64
CA GLN A 193 88.60 -33.76 -62.37
C GLN A 193 87.50 -34.29 -61.44
N ALA A 194 87.85 -35.05 -60.40
CA ALA A 194 86.90 -35.54 -59.41
C ALA A 194 86.34 -34.39 -58.56
N ARG A 195 87.18 -33.43 -58.16
CA ARG A 195 86.77 -32.20 -57.45
C ARG A 195 85.87 -31.32 -58.32
N ALA A 196 86.17 -31.15 -59.60
CA ALA A 196 85.32 -30.41 -60.52
C ALA A 196 83.93 -31.07 -60.69
N LYS A 197 83.88 -32.41 -60.78
CA LYS A 197 82.61 -33.15 -60.85
C LYS A 197 81.81 -33.07 -59.55
N LEU A 198 82.48 -33.16 -58.40
CA LEU A 198 81.85 -33.03 -57.09
C LEU A 198 81.27 -31.63 -56.91
N ALA A 199 82.05 -30.58 -57.17
CA ALA A 199 81.60 -29.20 -57.08
C ALA A 199 80.41 -28.91 -58.01
N ALA A 200 80.43 -29.44 -59.24
CA ALA A 200 79.29 -29.32 -60.15
C ALA A 200 78.04 -30.06 -59.64
N ALA A 201 78.20 -31.25 -59.05
CA ALA A 201 77.08 -32.01 -58.49
C ALA A 201 76.50 -31.35 -57.22
N GLU A 202 77.36 -30.82 -56.35
CA GLU A 202 76.98 -30.05 -55.16
C GLU A 202 76.20 -28.80 -55.56
N GLN A 203 76.69 -28.05 -56.56
CA GLN A 203 76.01 -26.85 -57.04
C GLN A 203 74.63 -27.14 -57.66
N ILE A 204 74.50 -28.23 -58.43
CA ILE A 204 73.20 -28.70 -58.95
C ILE A 204 72.25 -29.09 -57.80
N ALA A 205 72.77 -29.76 -56.76
CA ALA A 205 71.96 -30.16 -55.60
C ALA A 205 71.48 -28.94 -54.80
N ASP A 206 72.36 -27.95 -54.59
CA ASP A 206 72.03 -26.69 -53.91
C ASP A 206 70.98 -25.88 -54.69
N ASP A 207 71.14 -25.74 -56.01
CA ASP A 207 70.16 -25.09 -56.88
C ASP A 207 68.80 -25.80 -56.85
N ALA A 208 68.80 -27.14 -56.88
CA ALA A 208 67.57 -27.93 -56.80
C ALA A 208 66.88 -27.77 -55.43
N GLN A 209 67.66 -27.72 -54.34
CA GLN A 209 67.16 -27.54 -52.99
C GLN A 209 66.60 -26.12 -52.77
N ALA A 210 67.24 -25.09 -53.34
CA ALA A 210 66.76 -23.73 -53.34
C ALA A 210 65.41 -23.62 -54.07
N ARG A 211 65.31 -24.17 -55.28
CA ARG A 211 64.06 -24.20 -56.06
C ARG A 211 62.93 -24.96 -55.36
N LEU A 212 63.23 -26.08 -54.71
CA LEU A 212 62.24 -26.84 -53.94
C LEU A 212 61.74 -26.05 -52.73
N SER A 213 62.63 -25.37 -52.01
CA SER A 213 62.28 -24.54 -50.86
C SER A 213 61.42 -23.35 -51.26
N GLU A 214 61.76 -22.67 -52.36
CA GLU A 214 60.96 -21.59 -52.93
C GLU A 214 59.57 -22.08 -53.36
N ALA A 215 59.49 -23.22 -54.06
CA ALA A 215 58.23 -23.79 -54.48
C ALA A 215 57.34 -24.18 -53.29
N ARG A 216 57.92 -24.72 -52.20
CA ARG A 216 57.19 -25.03 -50.96
C ARG A 216 56.69 -23.79 -50.26
N ALA A 217 57.51 -22.74 -50.16
CA ALA A 217 57.11 -21.46 -49.58
C ALA A 217 55.96 -20.81 -50.38
N ARG A 218 56.06 -20.79 -51.71
CA ARG A 218 54.99 -20.28 -52.59
C ARG A 218 53.69 -21.09 -52.44
N ARG A 219 53.78 -22.43 -52.36
CA ARG A 219 52.60 -23.29 -52.16
C ARG A 219 51.93 -22.99 -50.82
N GLN A 220 52.70 -22.95 -49.74
CA GLN A 220 52.17 -22.66 -48.40
C GLN A 220 51.51 -21.28 -48.34
N ALA A 221 52.16 -20.24 -48.87
CA ALA A 221 51.59 -18.89 -48.92
C ALA A 221 50.26 -18.84 -49.69
N THR A 222 50.16 -19.58 -50.80
CA THR A 222 48.93 -19.65 -51.61
C THR A 222 47.81 -20.42 -50.89
N GLU A 223 48.15 -21.52 -50.21
CA GLU A 223 47.20 -22.29 -49.38
C GLU A 223 46.65 -21.46 -48.22
N ASP A 224 47.52 -20.72 -47.52
CA ASP A 224 47.13 -19.84 -46.41
C ASP A 224 46.25 -18.69 -46.88
N GLN A 225 46.57 -18.08 -48.03
CA GLN A 225 45.76 -17.05 -48.65
C GLN A 225 44.37 -17.58 -49.07
N ALA A 226 44.30 -18.76 -49.68
CA ALA A 226 43.03 -19.39 -50.06
C ALA A 226 42.16 -19.71 -48.83
N ALA A 227 42.76 -20.20 -47.75
CA ALA A 227 42.06 -20.46 -46.49
C ALA A 227 41.54 -19.16 -45.84
N ALA A 228 42.33 -18.08 -45.87
CA ALA A 228 41.91 -16.77 -45.39
C ALA A 228 40.71 -16.20 -46.18
N GLN A 229 40.75 -16.27 -47.51
CA GLN A 229 39.65 -15.81 -48.36
C GLN A 229 38.38 -16.65 -48.16
N THR A 230 38.52 -17.96 -47.96
CA THR A 230 37.40 -18.85 -47.67
C THR A 230 36.72 -18.48 -46.35
N ARG A 231 37.49 -18.27 -45.28
CA ARG A 231 36.96 -17.80 -43.98
C ARG A 231 36.22 -16.47 -44.11
N ARG A 232 36.80 -15.51 -44.85
CA ARG A 232 36.19 -14.20 -45.10
C ARG A 232 34.86 -14.31 -45.85
N LYS A 233 34.80 -15.16 -46.89
CA LYS A 233 33.57 -15.43 -47.64
C LYS A 233 32.48 -16.00 -46.73
N THR A 234 32.78 -16.99 -45.90
CA THR A 234 31.81 -17.60 -44.98
C THR A 234 31.27 -16.57 -43.98
N HIS A 235 32.14 -15.73 -43.42
CA HIS A 235 31.74 -14.67 -42.49
C HIS A 235 30.79 -13.67 -43.15
N LEU A 236 31.16 -13.12 -44.31
CA LEU A 236 30.33 -12.15 -45.04
C LEU A 236 28.99 -12.77 -45.48
N THR A 237 28.98 -14.05 -45.86
CA THR A 237 27.73 -14.74 -46.22
C THR A 237 26.79 -14.83 -45.02
N GLY A 238 27.30 -15.17 -43.83
CA GLY A 238 26.52 -15.20 -42.60
C GLY A 238 25.99 -13.82 -42.19
N GLU A 239 26.79 -12.76 -42.36
CA GLU A 239 26.32 -11.38 -42.10
C GLU A 239 25.19 -10.98 -43.04
N VAL A 240 25.30 -11.30 -44.34
CA VAL A 240 24.25 -11.00 -45.33
C VAL A 240 22.97 -11.75 -45.01
N GLU A 241 23.05 -13.03 -44.62
CA GLU A 241 21.88 -13.82 -44.23
C GLU A 241 21.21 -13.25 -42.97
N ARG A 242 22.00 -12.89 -41.95
CA ARG A 242 21.48 -12.25 -40.74
C ARG A 242 20.77 -10.93 -41.05
N LEU A 243 21.42 -10.04 -41.82
CA LEU A 243 20.83 -8.75 -42.18
C LEU A 243 19.55 -8.91 -43.01
N ARG A 244 19.47 -9.92 -43.88
CA ARG A 244 18.24 -10.24 -44.61
C ARG A 244 17.14 -10.73 -43.68
N ALA A 245 17.46 -11.58 -42.71
CA ALA A 245 16.51 -12.04 -41.71
C ALA A 245 16.00 -10.86 -40.87
N ASP A 246 16.90 -10.01 -40.38
CA ASP A 246 16.56 -8.80 -39.62
C ASP A 246 15.66 -7.87 -40.43
N MET A 247 15.99 -7.62 -41.70
CA MET A 247 15.15 -6.81 -42.60
C MET A 247 13.77 -7.43 -42.85
N SER A 248 13.68 -8.75 -42.94
CA SER A 248 12.40 -9.46 -43.13
C SER A 248 11.55 -9.53 -41.87
N ALA A 249 12.17 -9.46 -40.69
CA ALA A 249 11.52 -9.48 -39.39
C ALA A 249 10.96 -8.11 -38.99
N LEU A 250 11.44 -7.02 -39.61
CA LEU A 250 10.86 -5.70 -39.44
C LEU A 250 9.42 -5.71 -39.96
N GLU A 251 8.49 -5.27 -39.11
CA GLU A 251 7.12 -5.01 -39.54
C GLU A 251 7.10 -3.99 -40.69
N ASP A 252 6.12 -4.16 -41.60
CA ASP A 252 5.96 -3.24 -42.72
C ASP A 252 5.85 -1.78 -42.22
N ALA A 253 6.57 -0.88 -42.88
CA ALA A 253 6.67 0.53 -42.52
C ALA A 253 5.29 1.19 -42.44
N VAL A 254 4.33 0.76 -43.28
CA VAL A 254 2.95 1.22 -43.23
C VAL A 254 2.30 0.89 -41.88
N THR A 255 2.54 -0.33 -41.36
CA THR A 255 2.01 -0.78 -40.08
C THR A 255 2.61 0.01 -38.92
N LEU A 256 3.92 0.24 -38.94
CA LEU A 256 4.61 1.04 -37.92
C LEU A 256 4.14 2.50 -37.93
N VAL A 257 3.96 3.10 -39.11
CA VAL A 257 3.44 4.47 -39.25
C VAL A 257 2.00 4.57 -38.74
N ASN A 258 1.16 3.57 -39.02
CA ASN A 258 -0.21 3.53 -38.51
C ASN A 258 -0.25 3.37 -36.98
N LYS A 259 0.59 2.51 -36.40
CA LYS A 259 0.72 2.37 -34.93
C LYS A 259 1.20 3.67 -34.30
N LEU A 260 2.19 4.34 -34.90
CA LEU A 260 2.69 5.63 -34.42
C LEU A 260 1.59 6.71 -34.48
N LYS A 261 0.82 6.75 -35.56
CA LYS A 261 -0.31 7.68 -35.68
C LYS A 261 -1.37 7.40 -34.61
N ALA A 262 -1.77 6.14 -34.45
CA ALA A 262 -2.75 5.75 -33.44
C ALA A 262 -2.27 6.08 -32.01
N ALA A 263 -0.98 5.90 -31.72
CA ALA A 263 -0.40 6.28 -30.44
C ALA A 263 -0.44 7.80 -30.20
N LYS A 264 -0.16 8.61 -31.22
CA LYS A 264 -0.27 10.08 -31.14
C LYS A 264 -1.70 10.56 -30.97
N ASP A 265 -2.64 9.95 -31.68
CA ASP A 265 -4.06 10.29 -31.56
C ASP A 265 -4.56 9.94 -30.13
N ALA A 266 -4.15 8.78 -29.60
CA ALA A 266 -4.46 8.38 -28.23
C ALA A 266 -3.80 9.27 -27.16
N GLU A 267 -2.59 9.75 -27.39
CA GLU A 267 -1.90 10.73 -26.53
C GLU A 267 -2.69 12.04 -26.45
N LEU A 268 -3.11 12.59 -27.60
CA LEU A 268 -3.91 13.82 -27.66
C LEU A 268 -5.26 13.67 -26.95
N ASP A 269 -5.94 12.54 -27.14
CA ASP A 269 -7.21 12.25 -26.46
C ASP A 269 -7.03 12.17 -24.94
N ALA A 270 -5.93 11.55 -24.48
CA ALA A 270 -5.61 11.45 -23.07
C ALA A 270 -5.28 12.81 -22.44
N GLU A 271 -4.54 13.68 -23.15
CA GLU A 271 -4.25 15.05 -22.69
C GLU A 271 -5.53 15.89 -22.56
N ALA A 272 -6.46 15.78 -23.52
CA ALA A 272 -7.73 16.48 -23.46
C ALA A 272 -8.61 15.99 -22.30
N ALA A 273 -8.61 14.68 -22.03
CA ALA A 273 -9.32 14.08 -20.90
C ALA A 273 -8.73 14.55 -19.56
N LEU A 274 -7.40 14.61 -19.44
CA LEU A 274 -6.70 15.11 -18.26
C LEU A 274 -7.09 16.56 -17.95
N HIS A 275 -7.00 17.45 -18.95
CA HIS A 275 -7.35 18.86 -18.77
C HIS A 275 -8.82 19.05 -18.38
N THR A 276 -9.72 18.19 -18.88
CA THR A 276 -11.14 18.21 -18.48
C THR A 276 -11.33 17.77 -17.03
N ALA A 277 -10.60 16.73 -16.60
CA ALA A 277 -10.64 16.25 -15.22
C ALA A 277 -10.08 17.29 -14.24
N GLU A 278 -8.96 17.94 -14.56
CA GLU A 278 -8.36 19.00 -13.74
C GLU A 278 -9.34 20.15 -13.50
N ARG A 279 -10.03 20.62 -14.55
CA ARG A 279 -11.07 21.64 -14.42
C ARG A 279 -12.23 21.20 -13.54
N ALA A 280 -12.67 19.95 -13.66
CA ALA A 280 -13.76 19.42 -12.84
C ALA A 280 -13.38 19.35 -11.35
N VAL A 281 -12.12 19.06 -11.05
CA VAL A 281 -11.58 19.07 -9.68
C VAL A 281 -11.58 20.50 -9.13
N GLU A 282 -11.06 21.49 -9.85
CA GLU A 282 -11.10 22.90 -9.42
C GLU A 282 -12.54 23.37 -9.14
N GLU A 283 -13.49 23.06 -10.02
CA GLU A 283 -14.91 23.40 -9.83
C GLU A 283 -15.53 22.68 -8.61
N ALA A 284 -15.10 21.46 -8.30
CA ALA A 284 -15.54 20.74 -7.12
C ALA A 284 -14.96 21.32 -5.83
N GLU A 285 -13.68 21.70 -5.83
CA GLU A 285 -13.00 22.34 -4.69
C GLU A 285 -13.60 23.71 -4.36
N GLN A 286 -13.94 24.50 -5.39
CA GLN A 286 -14.64 25.76 -5.21
C GLN A 286 -16.01 25.55 -4.56
N ARG A 287 -16.82 24.62 -5.08
CA ARG A 287 -18.13 24.28 -4.49
C ARG A 287 -18.02 23.77 -3.05
N LEU A 288 -16.99 22.98 -2.74
CA LEU A 288 -16.73 22.51 -1.38
C LEU A 288 -16.42 23.67 -0.42
N THR A 289 -15.62 24.62 -0.89
CA THR A 289 -15.26 25.81 -0.11
C THR A 289 -16.49 26.69 0.14
N GLU A 290 -17.31 26.92 -0.88
CA GLU A 290 -18.59 27.64 -0.75
C GLU A 290 -19.54 26.95 0.24
N ALA A 291 -19.69 25.63 0.15
CA ALA A 291 -20.54 24.85 1.04
C ALA A 291 -20.06 24.91 2.50
N ARG A 292 -18.74 24.80 2.75
CA ARG A 292 -18.15 24.94 4.10
C ARG A 292 -18.34 26.34 4.68
N ASN A 293 -18.22 27.37 3.84
CA ASN A 293 -18.46 28.74 4.26
C ASN A 293 -19.94 28.96 4.61
N ALA A 294 -20.87 28.41 3.83
CA ALA A 294 -22.29 28.44 4.11
C ALA A 294 -22.65 27.68 5.40
N GLU A 295 -22.08 26.49 5.62
CA GLU A 295 -22.23 25.73 6.86
C GLU A 295 -21.75 26.54 8.07
N THR A 296 -20.54 27.09 7.99
CA THR A 296 -19.95 27.91 9.05
C THR A 296 -20.82 29.15 9.34
N ALA A 297 -21.36 29.78 8.31
CA ALA A 297 -22.26 30.94 8.46
C ALA A 297 -23.64 30.57 9.06
N ALA A 298 -24.12 29.34 8.84
CA ALA A 298 -25.39 28.86 9.39
C ALA A 298 -25.29 28.39 10.85
N GLN A 299 -24.07 28.13 11.36
CA GLN A 299 -23.85 27.63 12.70
C GLN A 299 -24.26 28.63 13.81
N PRO A 300 -23.89 29.93 13.78
CA PRO A 300 -24.33 30.91 14.78
C PRO A 300 -25.85 31.09 14.92
N PRO A 301 -26.65 31.26 13.85
CA PRO A 301 -28.10 31.40 13.99
C PRO A 301 -28.76 30.12 14.50
N ARG A 302 -28.25 28.94 14.11
CA ARG A 302 -28.68 27.66 14.67
C ARG A 302 -28.44 27.59 16.18
N ASP A 303 -27.23 27.92 16.62
CA ASP A 303 -26.85 27.85 18.03
C ASP A 303 -27.63 28.87 18.88
N ALA A 304 -27.90 30.07 18.32
CA ALA A 304 -28.77 31.07 18.94
C ALA A 304 -30.22 30.55 19.10
N ALA A 305 -30.79 29.94 18.07
CA ALA A 305 -32.12 29.35 18.13
C ALA A 305 -32.19 28.20 19.15
N ALA A 306 -31.17 27.34 19.18
CA ALA A 306 -31.08 26.25 20.16
C ALA A 306 -30.96 26.78 21.60
N GLY A 307 -30.23 27.88 21.80
CA GLY A 307 -30.16 28.59 23.08
C GLY A 307 -31.53 29.08 23.54
N ALA A 308 -32.26 29.75 22.66
CA ALA A 308 -33.61 30.27 22.95
C ALA A 308 -34.60 29.15 23.33
N VAL A 309 -34.53 28.00 22.64
CA VAL A 309 -35.36 26.83 22.98
C VAL A 309 -35.05 26.32 24.39
N ARG A 310 -33.78 26.17 24.76
CA ARG A 310 -33.40 25.71 26.10
C ARG A 310 -33.85 26.67 27.20
N GLU A 311 -33.79 27.97 26.94
CA GLU A 311 -34.27 28.99 27.87
C GLU A 311 -35.78 28.87 28.11
N LEU A 312 -36.56 28.71 27.04
CA LEU A 312 -38.01 28.49 27.12
C LEU A 312 -38.35 27.16 27.83
N GLU A 313 -37.65 26.07 27.55
CA GLU A 313 -37.85 24.79 28.22
C GLU A 313 -37.54 24.88 29.72
N ALA A 314 -36.48 25.59 30.10
CA ALA A 314 -36.13 25.83 31.49
C ALA A 314 -37.21 26.66 32.20
N GLU A 315 -37.75 27.69 31.55
CA GLU A 315 -38.86 28.50 32.06
C GLU A 315 -40.12 27.65 32.26
N ILE A 316 -40.50 26.84 31.26
CA ILE A 316 -41.64 25.92 31.34
C ILE A 316 -41.46 24.93 32.50
N GLY A 317 -40.30 24.31 32.64
CA GLY A 317 -40.01 23.38 33.73
C GLY A 317 -40.00 24.05 35.11
N GLY A 318 -39.59 25.31 35.19
CA GLY A 318 -39.72 26.16 36.38
C GLY A 318 -41.19 26.39 36.76
N LEU A 319 -41.99 26.83 35.80
CA LEU A 319 -43.43 27.08 35.98
C LEU A 319 -44.19 25.80 36.36
N GLN A 320 -43.89 24.67 35.72
CA GLN A 320 -44.51 23.38 36.04
C GLN A 320 -44.20 22.92 37.48
N ARG A 321 -42.98 23.16 37.98
CA ARG A 321 -42.62 22.85 39.37
C ARG A 321 -43.36 23.74 40.36
N LEU A 322 -43.48 25.04 40.06
CA LEU A 322 -44.26 25.98 40.88
C LEU A 322 -45.75 25.63 40.95
N LEU A 323 -46.32 25.07 39.88
CA LEU A 323 -47.73 24.69 39.82
C LEU A 323 -48.06 23.32 40.44
N ARG A 324 -47.08 22.46 40.76
CA ARG A 324 -47.34 21.15 41.39
C ARG A 324 -47.63 21.31 42.89
N LYS A 325 -48.83 20.91 43.32
CA LYS A 325 -49.21 20.78 44.74
C LYS A 325 -48.70 19.43 45.27
N ALA A 326 -48.11 19.40 46.47
CA ALA A 326 -47.62 18.15 47.08
C ALA A 326 -48.80 17.26 47.52
N GLU A 327 -48.92 16.06 46.95
CA GLU A 327 -49.80 14.99 47.44
C GLU A 327 -48.99 14.04 48.33
N GLY A 328 -49.52 13.71 49.51
CA GLY A 328 -48.88 12.78 50.47
C GLY A 328 -49.07 11.31 50.09
N PRO A 329 -48.34 10.36 50.73
CA PRO A 329 -48.34 8.94 50.38
C PRO A 329 -49.69 8.26 50.63
N SER A 330 -50.08 7.30 49.78
CA SER A 330 -51.39 6.60 49.87
C SER A 330 -51.43 5.38 50.80
N ALA A 331 -50.30 4.92 51.35
CA ALA A 331 -50.22 3.74 52.24
C ALA A 331 -48.99 3.78 53.18
N PRO A 332 -49.03 3.13 54.36
CA PRO A 332 -47.93 3.12 55.32
C PRO A 332 -46.76 2.23 54.87
N PRO A 333 -45.50 2.62 55.18
CA PRO A 333 -44.29 1.90 54.80
C PRO A 333 -44.17 0.52 55.48
N VAL A 334 -43.41 -0.42 54.90
CA VAL A 334 -43.25 -1.77 55.49
C VAL A 334 -42.48 -1.78 56.80
N VAL A 335 -41.68 -0.74 57.11
CA VAL A 335 -41.02 -0.58 58.42
C VAL A 335 -42.01 -0.64 59.58
N GLU A 336 -43.24 -0.13 59.41
CA GLU A 336 -44.29 -0.19 60.43
C GLU A 336 -44.88 -1.60 60.61
N ARG A 337 -44.57 -2.53 59.71
CA ARG A 337 -45.14 -3.89 59.64
C ARG A 337 -44.09 -5.00 59.79
N ILE A 338 -42.84 -4.66 60.10
CA ILE A 338 -41.75 -5.62 60.36
C ILE A 338 -41.48 -5.69 61.87
N ARG A 339 -41.31 -6.90 62.40
CA ARG A 339 -40.86 -7.15 63.78
C ARG A 339 -39.64 -8.06 63.76
N THR A 340 -38.54 -7.61 64.35
CA THR A 340 -37.31 -8.39 64.51
C THR A 340 -37.20 -8.97 65.90
N ARG A 341 -36.46 -10.07 66.06
CA ARG A 341 -35.98 -10.48 67.38
C ARG A 341 -34.91 -9.48 67.88
N ASP A 342 -34.84 -9.30 69.19
CA ASP A 342 -33.90 -8.35 69.82
C ASP A 342 -32.46 -8.58 69.33
N GLY A 343 -31.83 -7.53 68.80
CA GLY A 343 -30.44 -7.53 68.34
C GLY A 343 -30.24 -7.75 66.83
N PHE A 344 -31.31 -8.02 66.07
CA PHE A 344 -31.25 -8.24 64.62
C PHE A 344 -31.76 -7.05 63.78
N GLU A 345 -32.12 -5.93 64.40
CA GLU A 345 -32.65 -4.72 63.74
C GLU A 345 -31.67 -4.18 62.70
N LYS A 346 -30.38 -4.15 63.06
CA LYS A 346 -29.30 -3.67 62.17
C LYS A 346 -29.14 -4.56 60.95
N ALA A 347 -29.32 -5.87 61.10
CA ALA A 347 -29.24 -6.83 60.00
C ALA A 347 -30.40 -6.63 59.01
N VAL A 348 -31.61 -6.35 59.50
CA VAL A 348 -32.77 -6.05 58.65
C VAL A 348 -32.61 -4.69 57.95
N ALA A 349 -32.16 -3.66 58.67
CA ALA A 349 -31.88 -2.36 58.07
C ALA A 349 -30.80 -2.46 56.97
N ALA A 350 -29.74 -3.23 57.18
CA ALA A 350 -28.72 -3.49 56.17
C ALA A 350 -29.23 -4.35 55.00
N ALA A 351 -30.16 -5.28 55.27
CA ALA A 351 -30.72 -6.16 54.25
C ALA A 351 -31.68 -5.44 53.30
N LEU A 352 -32.50 -4.52 53.80
CA LEU A 352 -33.55 -3.85 53.04
C LEU A 352 -33.19 -2.42 52.61
N GLY A 353 -32.37 -1.70 53.39
CA GLY A 353 -32.01 -0.30 53.07
C GLY A 353 -33.24 0.60 52.95
N ASP A 354 -33.20 1.52 51.98
CA ASP A 354 -34.29 2.48 51.71
C ASP A 354 -35.59 1.79 51.24
N ASP A 355 -35.52 0.54 50.78
CA ASP A 355 -36.70 -0.22 50.36
C ASP A 355 -37.64 -0.54 51.56
N ILE A 356 -37.17 -0.39 52.81
CA ILE A 356 -38.01 -0.57 54.00
C ILE A 356 -39.12 0.50 54.12
N GLU A 357 -38.99 1.62 53.39
CA GLU A 357 -39.97 2.70 53.32
C GLU A 357 -41.06 2.44 52.25
N ALA A 358 -40.88 1.44 51.40
CA ALA A 358 -41.89 1.13 50.38
C ALA A 358 -43.09 0.38 51.00
N PRO A 359 -44.34 0.77 50.73
CA PRO A 359 -45.52 0.02 51.17
C PRO A 359 -45.69 -1.30 50.39
N THR A 360 -46.70 -2.10 50.75
CA THR A 360 -47.14 -3.29 49.98
C THR A 360 -48.27 -2.98 49.00
N ASP A 361 -48.71 -1.72 48.93
CA ASP A 361 -49.81 -1.30 48.05
C ASP A 361 -49.32 -1.09 46.62
N LYS A 362 -49.90 -1.83 45.67
CA LYS A 362 -49.59 -1.74 44.24
C LYS A 362 -49.95 -0.38 43.62
N ALA A 363 -50.78 0.43 44.28
CA ALA A 363 -51.11 1.78 43.85
C ALA A 363 -50.01 2.80 44.17
N ALA A 364 -49.05 2.46 45.05
CA ALA A 364 -47.93 3.33 45.35
C ALA A 364 -46.90 3.36 44.20
N ALA A 365 -46.20 4.49 44.05
CA ALA A 365 -45.17 4.66 43.02
C ALA A 365 -44.00 3.66 43.18
N MET A 366 -43.76 3.17 44.39
CA MET A 366 -42.81 2.13 44.74
C MET A 366 -43.47 1.20 45.77
N TYR A 367 -43.41 -0.12 45.55
CA TYR A 367 -44.08 -1.09 46.43
C TYR A 367 -43.40 -2.46 46.44
N TRP A 368 -43.59 -3.22 47.53
CA TRP A 368 -43.23 -4.63 47.62
C TRP A 368 -44.31 -5.50 46.96
N GLY A 369 -43.98 -6.08 45.81
CA GLY A 369 -44.93 -6.88 45.02
C GLY A 369 -45.01 -8.38 45.37
N GLY A 370 -44.09 -8.87 46.20
CA GLY A 370 -43.93 -10.29 46.49
C GLY A 370 -43.25 -11.09 45.37
N ALA A 371 -42.67 -12.23 45.75
CA ALA A 371 -42.11 -13.23 44.83
C ALA A 371 -42.20 -14.62 45.46
N GLU A 372 -42.19 -15.67 44.63
CA GLU A 372 -42.09 -17.05 45.12
C GLU A 372 -40.72 -17.28 45.76
N THR A 373 -40.70 -17.93 46.92
CA THR A 373 -39.46 -18.26 47.63
C THR A 373 -38.68 -19.31 46.84
N VAL A 374 -37.49 -18.95 46.36
CA VAL A 374 -36.63 -19.87 45.61
C VAL A 374 -35.93 -20.83 46.59
N LEU A 375 -35.93 -22.14 46.27
CA LEU A 375 -35.25 -23.19 47.05
C LEU A 375 -33.72 -23.20 46.88
N GLN A 376 -33.10 -22.02 46.86
CA GLN A 376 -31.64 -21.90 46.88
C GLN A 376 -31.17 -21.84 48.33
N THR A 377 -30.37 -22.83 48.75
CA THR A 377 -29.75 -22.84 50.08
C THR A 377 -28.68 -21.76 50.17
N LEU A 378 -28.63 -21.05 51.31
CA LEU A 378 -27.51 -20.19 51.69
C LEU A 378 -26.25 -21.04 51.95
N PRO A 379 -25.04 -20.45 51.86
CA PRO A 379 -23.81 -21.13 52.22
C PRO A 379 -23.82 -21.67 53.65
N ASP A 380 -23.18 -22.81 53.88
CA ASP A 380 -23.05 -23.39 55.22
C ASP A 380 -22.38 -22.39 56.18
N GLY A 381 -23.07 -22.07 57.28
CA GLY A 381 -22.67 -21.03 58.24
C GLY A 381 -23.44 -19.71 58.12
N ALA A 382 -24.32 -19.56 57.13
CA ALA A 382 -25.26 -18.43 57.03
C ALA A 382 -26.70 -18.87 57.32
N SER A 383 -27.38 -18.17 58.24
CA SER A 383 -28.78 -18.44 58.59
C SER A 383 -29.72 -17.43 57.92
N PRO A 384 -30.83 -17.84 57.28
CA PRO A 384 -31.76 -16.91 56.65
C PRO A 384 -32.35 -15.90 57.65
N LEU A 385 -32.38 -14.62 57.28
CA LEU A 385 -32.92 -13.54 58.10
C LEU A 385 -34.43 -13.67 58.34
N SER A 386 -35.13 -14.40 57.45
CA SER A 386 -36.52 -14.81 57.64
C SER A 386 -36.79 -15.65 58.89
N GLN A 387 -35.76 -16.25 59.51
CA GLN A 387 -35.90 -16.98 60.78
C GLN A 387 -35.92 -16.06 62.00
N TYR A 388 -35.47 -14.81 61.85
CA TYR A 388 -35.29 -13.84 62.93
C TYR A 388 -36.19 -12.61 62.77
N THR A 389 -37.01 -12.56 61.71
CA THR A 389 -37.86 -11.42 61.34
C THR A 389 -39.25 -11.88 60.94
N GLU A 390 -40.28 -11.31 61.57
CA GLU A 390 -41.68 -11.38 61.14
C GLU A 390 -41.95 -10.19 60.21
N ALA A 391 -42.31 -10.45 58.95
CA ALA A 391 -42.55 -9.43 57.94
C ALA A 391 -43.73 -9.81 57.05
N PRO A 392 -44.31 -8.86 56.28
CA PRO A 392 -45.32 -9.17 55.28
C PRO A 392 -44.82 -10.22 54.27
N GLY A 393 -45.75 -11.05 53.76
CA GLY A 393 -45.41 -12.18 52.88
C GLY A 393 -44.70 -11.74 51.58
N GLU A 394 -44.92 -10.50 51.17
CA GLU A 394 -44.28 -9.87 50.02
C GLU A 394 -42.75 -9.78 50.19
N LEU A 395 -42.23 -9.77 51.42
CA LEU A 395 -40.80 -9.71 51.73
C LEU A 395 -40.16 -11.10 51.92
N ALA A 396 -40.96 -12.17 51.98
CA ALA A 396 -40.49 -13.51 52.35
C ALA A 396 -39.37 -14.03 51.45
N ALA A 397 -39.51 -13.89 50.13
CA ALA A 397 -38.48 -14.29 49.18
C ALA A 397 -37.16 -13.54 49.42
N ARG A 398 -37.22 -12.23 49.67
CA ARG A 398 -36.03 -11.41 49.91
C ARG A 398 -35.34 -11.78 51.22
N LEU A 399 -36.10 -11.88 52.32
CA LEU A 399 -35.57 -12.22 53.64
C LEU A 399 -35.01 -13.64 53.71
N SER A 400 -35.53 -14.58 52.90
CA SER A 400 -35.00 -15.95 52.83
C SER A 400 -33.61 -16.04 52.19
N GLN A 401 -33.23 -15.05 51.37
CA GLN A 401 -31.96 -15.00 50.65
C GLN A 401 -30.96 -13.99 51.25
N CYS A 402 -31.34 -13.34 52.35
CA CYS A 402 -30.42 -12.56 53.18
C CYS A 402 -29.92 -13.45 54.32
N GLY A 403 -28.64 -13.82 54.28
CA GLY A 403 -28.01 -14.65 55.30
C GLY A 403 -27.35 -13.81 56.38
N LEU A 404 -27.66 -14.11 57.63
CA LEU A 404 -26.97 -13.59 58.80
C LEU A 404 -25.70 -14.42 59.05
N VAL A 405 -24.57 -13.74 59.22
CA VAL A 405 -23.26 -14.38 59.49
C VAL A 405 -22.50 -13.64 60.59
N GLU A 406 -21.57 -14.36 61.24
CA GLU A 406 -20.58 -13.71 62.10
C GLU A 406 -19.59 -12.87 61.27
N ALA A 407 -19.14 -11.75 61.82
CA ALA A 407 -18.29 -10.80 61.09
C ALA A 407 -16.99 -11.42 60.54
N ALA A 408 -16.43 -12.42 61.24
CA ALA A 408 -15.23 -13.14 60.82
C ALA A 408 -15.46 -14.02 59.57
N ASP A 409 -16.69 -14.48 59.34
CA ASP A 409 -17.04 -15.40 58.25
C ASP A 409 -17.49 -14.68 56.97
N GLY A 410 -17.89 -13.41 57.07
CA GLY A 410 -18.47 -12.64 55.95
C GLY A 410 -17.62 -12.66 54.67
N ALA A 411 -16.32 -12.37 54.77
CA ALA A 411 -15.44 -12.32 53.59
C ALA A 411 -15.20 -13.70 52.95
N ARG A 412 -15.24 -14.77 53.75
CA ARG A 412 -15.09 -16.15 53.27
C ARG A 412 -16.38 -16.63 52.59
N LEU A 413 -17.53 -16.39 53.23
CA LEU A 413 -18.83 -16.84 52.75
C LEU A 413 -19.37 -16.00 51.58
N ALA A 414 -18.99 -14.72 51.48
CA ALA A 414 -19.39 -13.87 50.36
C ALA A 414 -19.00 -14.44 48.98
N LYS A 415 -17.88 -15.18 48.91
CA LYS A 415 -17.40 -15.83 47.68
C LYS A 415 -18.28 -17.02 47.24
N LEU A 416 -19.15 -17.50 48.11
CA LEU A 416 -20.02 -18.67 47.88
C LEU A 416 -21.47 -18.28 47.59
N LEU A 417 -21.79 -16.98 47.55
CA LEU A 417 -23.14 -16.49 47.30
C LEU A 417 -23.59 -16.78 45.87
N LYS A 418 -24.86 -17.18 45.74
CA LYS A 418 -25.55 -17.31 44.46
C LYS A 418 -26.18 -15.96 44.06
N PRO A 419 -26.49 -15.77 42.76
CA PRO A 419 -27.16 -14.55 42.30
C PRO A 419 -28.42 -14.24 43.12
N GLY A 420 -28.50 -13.00 43.62
CA GLY A 420 -29.62 -12.53 44.44
C GLY A 420 -29.46 -12.72 45.96
N GLN A 421 -28.47 -13.49 46.41
CA GLN A 421 -28.17 -13.67 47.84
C GLN A 421 -27.33 -12.51 48.38
N ARG A 422 -27.52 -12.19 49.67
CA ARG A 422 -26.79 -11.15 50.39
C ARG A 422 -26.39 -11.68 51.76
N LEU A 423 -25.23 -11.31 52.27
CA LEU A 423 -24.86 -11.51 53.67
C LEU A 423 -24.99 -10.19 54.41
N VAL A 424 -25.47 -10.27 55.66
CA VAL A 424 -25.60 -9.13 56.58
C VAL A 424 -24.99 -9.47 57.93
#